data_AF-A0A7S0J1Z2-F1
#
_entry.id   AF-A0A7S0J1Z2-F1
#
_cell.length_a   1.000
_cell.length_b   1.000
_cell.length_c   1.000
_cell.angle_alpha   90.00
_cell.angle_beta   90.00
_cell.angle_gamma   90.00
#
_symmetry.space_group_name_H-M   'P 1'
#
loop_
_entity.id
_entity.type
_entity.pdbx_description
1 polymer ?
#
loop_
_entity_poly.entity_id
_entity_poly.type
_entity_poly.pdbx_seq_one_letter_code
_entity_poly.pdbx_strand_id
1 'polypeptide(L)'
;MFMVFLMLARPYKKQDLNLLAQMAHFMLVCILLASLCMNLYQGITDYTYSCSGEDGEDIARALMGLTSADQIVYTMIAFNVIVLCAFVAITAMQAWKERGLPNIRLLATKEIPELSLGDGQKWHFFLSHIWSSGQDQAATIKRQL
;
A
#
# COMPACT_ATOMS: atom_id res chain seq x y z
N MET A 1 -5.10 15.05 5.23
CA MET A 1 -3.80 15.66 5.57
C MET A 1 -2.64 14.69 5.41
N PHE A 2 -2.61 13.55 6.13
CA PHE A 2 -1.50 12.58 6.08
C PHE A 2 -1.17 12.02 4.67
N MET A 3 -2.19 11.74 3.86
CA MET A 3 -2.06 11.32 2.46
C MET A 3 -1.30 12.31 1.58
N VAL A 4 -1.53 13.61 1.77
CA VAL A 4 -0.89 14.67 1.00
C VAL A 4 0.60 14.75 1.36
N PHE A 5 0.93 14.54 2.63
CA PHE A 5 2.32 14.43 3.08
C PHE A 5 3.05 13.24 2.47
N LEU A 6 2.41 12.06 2.36
CA LEU A 6 3.03 10.89 1.71
C LEU A 6 3.28 11.11 0.21
N MET A 7 2.39 11.84 -0.47
CA MET A 7 2.58 12.20 -1.88
C MET A 7 3.72 13.20 -2.09
N LEU A 8 3.91 14.15 -1.17
CA LEU A 8 4.97 15.15 -1.24
C LEU A 8 6.33 14.60 -0.81
N ALA A 9 6.36 13.82 0.27
CA ALA A 9 7.60 13.30 0.84
C ALA A 9 8.17 12.10 0.08
N ARG A 10 7.34 11.38 -0.71
CA ARG A 10 7.68 10.13 -1.44
C ARG A 10 8.71 9.28 -0.67
N PRO A 11 8.37 8.85 0.57
CA PRO A 11 9.36 8.21 1.45
C PRO A 11 9.89 6.89 0.88
N TYR A 12 9.16 6.26 -0.05
CA TYR A 12 9.57 5.02 -0.69
C TYR A 12 10.28 5.28 -2.03
N LYS A 13 11.48 4.70 -2.16
CA LYS A 13 12.30 4.77 -3.38
C LYS A 13 11.64 4.06 -4.58
N LYS A 14 10.82 3.04 -4.34
CA LYS A 14 10.03 2.32 -5.35
C LYS A 14 8.61 2.90 -5.41
N GLN A 15 8.15 3.24 -6.61
CA GLN A 15 6.80 3.79 -6.84
C GLN A 15 5.69 2.82 -6.45
N ASP A 16 5.90 1.52 -6.65
CA ASP A 16 4.92 0.48 -6.32
C ASP A 16 4.62 0.41 -4.81
N LEU A 17 5.66 0.53 -3.97
CA LEU A 17 5.50 0.59 -2.51
C LEU A 17 4.78 1.86 -2.05
N ASN A 18 5.03 2.99 -2.73
CA ASN A 18 4.35 4.24 -2.40
C ASN A 18 2.86 4.16 -2.77
N LEU A 19 2.53 3.57 -3.92
CA LEU A 19 1.16 3.32 -4.35
C LEU A 19 0.46 2.36 -3.37
N LEU A 20 1.11 1.26 -2.98
CA LEU A 20 0.55 0.31 -2.02
C LEU A 20 0.25 0.96 -0.67
N ALA A 21 1.20 1.73 -0.14
CA ALA A 21 1.02 2.47 1.10
C ALA A 21 -0.14 3.46 0.98
N GLN A 22 -0.25 4.16 -0.14
CA GLN A 22 -1.36 5.07 -0.37
C GLN A 22 -2.70 4.33 -0.41
N MET A 23 -2.82 3.23 -1.15
CA MET A 23 -4.06 2.45 -1.21
C MET A 23 -4.48 1.91 0.17
N ALA A 24 -3.51 1.49 1.01
CA ALA A 24 -3.79 1.04 2.37
C ALA A 24 -4.35 2.15 3.27
N HIS A 25 -3.79 3.35 3.19
CA HIS A 25 -4.30 4.50 3.96
C HIS A 25 -5.68 4.96 3.45
N PHE A 26 -5.95 4.87 2.15
CA PHE A 26 -7.28 5.17 1.59
C PHE A 26 -8.32 4.19 2.13
N MET A 27 -7.97 2.91 2.13
CA MET A 27 -8.80 1.84 2.69
C MET A 27 -9.15 2.07 4.16
N LEU A 28 -8.16 2.43 4.97
CA LEU A 28 -8.38 2.73 6.38
C LEU A 28 -9.34 3.90 6.58
N VAL A 29 -9.26 4.94 5.74
CA VAL A 29 -10.19 6.08 5.80
C VAL A 29 -11.61 5.66 5.42
N CYS A 30 -11.78 4.84 4.39
CA CYS A 30 -13.09 4.30 4.01
C CYS A 30 -13.71 3.44 5.13
N ILE A 31 -12.91 2.55 5.73
CA ILE A 31 -13.35 1.72 6.87
C ILE A 31 -13.74 2.60 8.06
N LEU A 32 -12.95 3.63 8.36
CA LEU A 32 -13.23 4.55 9.46
C LEU A 32 -14.53 5.32 9.23
N LEU A 33 -14.74 5.84 8.01
CA LEU A 33 -15.96 6.56 7.66
C LEU A 33 -17.19 5.64 7.77
N ALA A 34 -17.08 4.41 7.25
CA ALA A 34 -18.11 3.38 7.38
C ALA A 34 -18.45 3.10 8.85
N SER A 35 -17.44 2.90 9.70
CA SER A 35 -17.61 2.66 11.13
C SER A 35 -18.21 3.87 11.87
N LEU A 36 -17.85 5.09 11.47
CA LEU A 36 -18.43 6.32 12.02
C LEU A 36 -19.92 6.41 11.71
N CYS A 37 -20.31 6.15 10.46
CA CYS A 37 -21.72 6.12 10.05
C CYS A 37 -22.52 5.06 10.83
N MET A 38 -21.94 3.88 11.06
CA MET A 38 -22.58 2.84 11.88
C MET A 38 -22.78 3.28 13.33
N ASN A 39 -21.74 3.81 13.97
CA ASN A 39 -21.82 4.28 15.35
C ASN A 39 -22.82 5.43 15.51
N LEU A 40 -22.88 6.33 14.54
CA LEU A 40 -23.85 7.42 14.54
C LEU A 40 -25.28 6.88 14.44
N TYR A 41 -25.51 5.86 13.62
CA TYR A 41 -26.83 5.25 13.44
C TYR A 41 -27.30 4.59 14.73
N GLN A 42 -26.45 3.76 15.34
CA GLN A 42 -26.74 3.11 16.62
C GLN A 42 -26.96 4.12 17.74
N GLY A 43 -26.16 5.18 17.79
CA GLY A 43 -26.30 6.23 18.81
C GLY A 43 -27.63 6.99 18.72
N ILE A 44 -28.13 7.26 17.51
CA ILE A 44 -29.41 7.93 17.32
C ILE A 44 -30.58 7.00 17.67
N THR A 45 -30.52 5.73 17.28
CA THR A 45 -31.59 4.76 17.59
C THR A 45 -31.71 4.52 19.09
N ASP A 46 -30.58 4.37 19.80
CA ASP A 46 -30.56 4.06 21.24
C ASP A 46 -31.01 5.28 22.10
N TYR A 47 -30.57 6.49 21.73
CA TYR A 47 -30.99 7.71 22.39
C TYR A 47 -32.50 7.98 22.22
N THR A 48 -33.04 7.74 21.03
CA THR A 48 -34.45 8.01 20.73
C THR A 48 -35.39 7.02 21.42
N TYR A 49 -35.00 5.73 21.48
CA TYR A 49 -35.74 4.71 22.22
C TYR A 49 -35.84 5.04 23.71
N SER A 50 -34.78 5.59 24.30
CA SER A 50 -34.70 5.90 25.74
C SER A 50 -35.42 7.19 26.16
N CYS A 51 -35.54 8.19 25.28
CA CYS A 51 -36.13 9.50 25.63
C CYS A 51 -37.60 9.66 25.22
N SER A 52 -38.03 9.07 24.10
CA SER A 52 -39.32 9.43 23.48
C SER A 52 -40.31 8.26 23.36
N GLY A 53 -39.87 7.00 23.52
CA GLY A 53 -40.74 5.83 23.39
C GLY A 53 -41.39 5.65 22.00
N GLU A 54 -41.01 6.47 21.02
CA GLU A 54 -41.37 6.37 19.61
C GLU A 54 -40.28 5.60 18.85
N ASP A 55 -40.66 4.97 17.73
CA ASP A 55 -39.77 4.16 16.89
C ASP A 55 -38.60 5.02 16.35
N GLY A 56 -37.48 5.00 17.06
CA GLY A 56 -36.27 5.76 16.72
C GLY A 56 -35.66 5.41 15.36
N GLU A 57 -36.13 4.33 14.74
CA GLU A 57 -35.82 3.98 13.35
C GLU A 57 -36.30 5.02 12.35
N ASP A 58 -37.46 5.66 12.57
CA ASP A 58 -38.04 6.59 11.59
C ASP A 58 -37.34 7.95 11.57
N ILE A 59 -36.85 8.39 12.74
CA ILE A 59 -36.02 9.60 12.85
C ILE A 59 -34.63 9.34 12.25
N ALA A 60 -34.04 8.16 12.50
CA ALA A 60 -32.79 7.76 11.88
C ALA A 60 -32.91 7.62 10.35
N ARG A 61 -34.05 7.11 9.85
CA ARG A 61 -34.40 7.08 8.41
C ARG A 61 -34.48 8.48 7.82
N ALA A 62 -35.12 9.43 8.48
CA ALA A 62 -35.26 10.80 8.00
C ALA A 62 -33.93 11.58 7.97
N LEU A 63 -33.06 11.35 8.95
CA LEU A 63 -31.75 12.03 9.06
C LEU A 63 -30.66 11.41 8.17
N MET A 64 -30.62 10.08 8.04
CA MET A 64 -29.58 9.40 7.25
C MET A 64 -30.05 8.90 5.88
N GLY A 65 -31.36 8.87 5.62
CA GLY A 65 -31.93 8.40 4.35
C GLY A 65 -31.85 6.89 4.13
N LEU A 66 -31.58 6.09 5.16
CA LEU A 66 -31.34 4.65 5.06
C LEU A 66 -32.50 3.85 5.66
N THR A 67 -33.04 2.90 4.88
CA THR A 67 -34.32 2.21 5.15
C THR A 67 -34.27 1.18 6.27
N SER A 68 -33.11 0.61 6.62
CA SER A 68 -33.01 -0.40 7.69
C SER A 68 -31.58 -0.60 8.21
N ALA A 69 -31.43 -0.70 9.54
CA ALA A 69 -30.14 -0.82 10.26
C ALA A 69 -29.28 -1.98 9.74
N ASP A 70 -29.87 -3.16 9.65
CA ASP A 70 -29.19 -4.38 9.24
C ASP A 70 -28.73 -4.31 7.79
N GLN A 71 -29.53 -3.66 6.94
CA GLN A 71 -29.22 -3.51 5.53
C GLN A 71 -27.99 -2.61 5.30
N ILE A 72 -27.81 -1.60 6.16
CA ILE A 72 -26.60 -0.76 6.20
C ILE A 72 -25.39 -1.61 6.63
N VAL A 73 -25.55 -2.41 7.68
CA VAL A 73 -24.47 -3.25 8.20
C VAL A 73 -24.00 -4.25 7.13
N TYR A 74 -24.94 -4.95 6.48
CA TYR A 74 -24.61 -5.92 5.44
C TYR A 74 -23.96 -5.27 4.21
N THR A 75 -24.49 -4.13 3.73
CA THR A 75 -23.92 -3.44 2.56
C THR A 75 -22.53 -2.90 2.84
N MET A 76 -22.30 -2.36 4.03
CA MET A 76 -21.03 -1.75 4.40
C MET A 76 -19.95 -2.81 4.72
N ILE A 77 -20.33 -3.95 5.31
CA ILE A 77 -19.43 -5.11 5.46
C ILE A 77 -19.08 -5.68 4.10
N ALA A 78 -20.07 -5.90 3.22
CA ALA A 78 -19.83 -6.41 1.88
C ALA A 78 -18.89 -5.50 1.08
N PHE A 79 -19.10 -4.19 1.14
CA PHE A 79 -18.21 -3.21 0.52
C PHE A 79 -16.77 -3.34 1.04
N ASN A 80 -16.57 -3.35 2.36
CA ASN A 80 -15.23 -3.46 2.94
C ASN A 80 -14.51 -4.76 2.57
N VAL A 81 -15.23 -5.89 2.54
CA VAL A 81 -14.67 -7.18 2.12
C VAL A 81 -14.24 -7.14 0.66
N ILE A 82 -15.07 -6.57 -0.23
CA ILE A 82 -14.74 -6.44 -1.66
C ILE A 82 -13.46 -5.62 -1.84
N VAL A 83 -13.36 -4.46 -1.19
CA VAL A 83 -12.18 -3.61 -1.38
C VAL A 83 -10.94 -4.24 -0.73
N LEU A 84 -11.08 -4.97 0.39
CA LEU A 84 -9.97 -5.74 0.99
C LEU A 84 -9.48 -6.84 0.04
N CYS A 85 -10.40 -7.61 -0.57
CA CYS A 85 -10.04 -8.63 -1.55
C CYS A 85 -9.32 -8.03 -2.77
N ALA A 86 -9.80 -6.89 -3.28
CA ALA A 86 -9.13 -6.18 -4.38
C ALA A 86 -7.70 -5.74 -4.00
N PHE A 87 -7.51 -5.21 -2.78
CA PHE A 87 -6.19 -4.82 -2.29
C PHE A 87 -5.23 -6.01 -2.20
N VAL A 88 -5.68 -7.14 -1.66
CA VAL A 88 -4.88 -8.38 -1.58
C VAL A 88 -4.53 -8.90 -2.98
N ALA A 89 -5.48 -8.89 -3.91
CA ALA A 89 -5.26 -9.34 -5.29
C ALA A 89 -4.19 -8.49 -6.00
N ILE A 90 -4.27 -7.17 -5.91
CA ILE A 90 -3.29 -6.25 -6.50
C ILE A 90 -1.90 -6.50 -5.90
N THR A 91 -1.82 -6.67 -4.58
CA THR A 91 -0.56 -6.93 -3.88
C THR A 91 0.06 -8.26 -4.30
N ALA A 92 -0.76 -9.32 -4.42
CA ALA A 92 -0.31 -10.63 -4.87
C ALA A 92 0.18 -10.59 -6.33
N MET A 93 -0.53 -9.89 -7.22
CA MET A 93 -0.11 -9.69 -8.61
C MET A 93 1.24 -8.97 -8.69
N GLN A 94 1.46 -7.93 -7.89
CA GLN A 94 2.74 -7.23 -7.83
C GLN A 94 3.86 -8.15 -7.34
N ALA A 95 3.61 -8.92 -6.28
CA ALA A 95 4.57 -9.88 -5.75
C ALA A 95 4.95 -10.96 -6.77
N TRP A 96 3.99 -11.45 -7.57
CA TRP A 96 4.27 -12.39 -8.66
C TRP A 96 5.06 -11.76 -9.79
N LYS A 97 4.77 -10.51 -10.15
CA LYS A 97 5.54 -9.78 -11.17
C LYS A 97 6.99 -9.57 -10.75
N GLU A 98 7.24 -9.25 -9.47
CA GLU A 98 8.60 -9.06 -8.96
C GLU A 98 9.42 -10.37 -8.90
N ARG A 99 8.77 -11.55 -8.80
CA ARG A 99 9.47 -12.85 -8.85
C ARG A 99 10.16 -13.13 -10.18
N GLY A 100 9.67 -12.54 -11.27
CA GLY A 100 10.23 -12.71 -12.61
C GLY A 100 11.42 -11.80 -12.93
N LEU A 101 11.72 -10.83 -12.07
CA LEU A 101 12.86 -9.94 -12.29
C LEU A 101 14.15 -10.64 -11.85
N PRO A 102 15.19 -10.73 -12.71
CA PRO A 102 16.48 -11.28 -12.33
C PRO A 102 17.10 -10.41 -11.23
N ASN A 103 16.97 -10.85 -9.99
CA ASN A 103 17.64 -10.21 -8.86
C ASN A 103 19.11 -10.62 -8.89
N ILE A 104 19.98 -9.67 -9.23
CA ILE A 104 21.41 -9.83 -9.01
C ILE A 104 21.62 -9.90 -7.49
N ARG A 105 22.10 -11.04 -7.01
CA ARG A 105 22.39 -11.29 -5.60
C ARG A 105 23.81 -11.80 -5.46
N LEU A 106 24.46 -11.45 -4.36
CA LEU A 106 25.78 -11.98 -4.05
C LEU A 106 25.66 -13.50 -3.85
N LEU A 107 26.47 -14.31 -4.55
CA LEU A 107 26.37 -15.77 -4.48
C LEU A 107 26.60 -16.32 -3.06
N ALA A 108 27.49 -15.67 -2.29
CA ALA A 108 27.85 -16.10 -0.94
C ALA A 108 26.77 -15.78 0.12
N THR A 109 26.22 -14.56 0.11
CA THR A 109 25.30 -14.09 1.17
C THR A 109 23.84 -14.03 0.73
N LYS A 110 23.55 -14.15 -0.57
CA LYS A 110 22.22 -13.93 -1.19
C LYS A 110 21.61 -12.54 -0.91
N GLU A 111 22.40 -11.64 -0.35
CA GLU A 111 22.02 -10.25 -0.12
C GLU A 111 22.01 -9.46 -1.43
N ILE A 112 21.24 -8.38 -1.41
CA ILE A 112 21.23 -7.39 -2.48
C ILE A 112 22.62 -6.72 -2.47
N PRO A 113 23.31 -6.62 -3.62
CA PRO A 113 24.62 -5.97 -3.68
C PRO A 113 24.51 -4.55 -3.12
N GLU A 114 25.36 -4.20 -2.15
CA GLU A 114 25.54 -2.80 -1.76
C GLU A 114 26.14 -2.04 -2.95
N LEU A 115 25.30 -1.24 -3.60
CA LEU A 115 25.69 -0.27 -4.63
C LEU A 115 25.98 1.08 -3.98
N SER A 116 26.63 1.09 -2.82
CA SER A 116 27.10 2.33 -2.20
C SER A 116 28.36 2.79 -2.95
N LEU A 117 28.37 4.04 -3.42
CA LEU A 117 29.58 4.69 -3.91
C LEU A 117 30.30 5.35 -2.74
N GLY A 118 31.63 5.21 -2.68
CA GLY A 118 32.44 5.98 -1.74
C GLY A 118 32.40 7.48 -2.08
N ASP A 119 32.66 8.33 -1.07
CA ASP A 119 32.64 9.78 -1.23
C ASP A 119 33.54 10.24 -2.40
N GLY A 120 32.97 11.07 -3.28
CA GLY A 120 33.65 11.58 -4.46
C GLY A 120 33.53 10.72 -5.73
N GLN A 121 32.95 9.52 -5.65
CA GLN A 121 32.69 8.69 -6.83
C GLN A 121 31.29 8.96 -7.41
N LYS A 122 31.20 9.13 -8.74
CA LYS A 122 29.94 9.48 -9.42
C LYS A 122 29.29 8.33 -10.19
N TRP A 123 30.05 7.28 -10.52
CA TRP A 123 29.61 6.22 -11.41
C TRP A 123 30.11 4.86 -10.93
N HIS A 124 29.26 3.84 -11.02
CA HIS A 124 29.70 2.44 -10.90
C HIS A 124 30.20 1.96 -12.26
N PHE A 125 31.41 1.42 -12.32
CA PHE A 125 31.96 0.83 -13.54
C PHE A 125 31.96 -0.69 -13.44
N PHE A 126 31.24 -1.34 -14.36
CA PHE A 126 31.19 -2.79 -14.47
C PHE A 126 31.91 -3.23 -15.73
N LEU A 127 33.11 -3.83 -15.60
CA LEU A 127 33.69 -4.60 -16.69
C LEU A 127 33.29 -6.06 -16.55
N SER A 128 32.66 -6.59 -17.60
CA SER A 128 32.44 -8.02 -17.77
C SER A 128 33.17 -8.51 -19.01
N HIS A 129 33.79 -9.68 -18.93
CA HIS A 129 34.38 -10.37 -20.07
C HIS A 129 33.92 -11.83 -20.09
N ILE A 130 33.83 -12.42 -21.28
CA ILE A 130 33.37 -13.81 -21.48
C ILE A 130 34.55 -14.73 -21.85
N TRP A 131 35.63 -14.14 -22.39
CA TRP A 131 36.78 -14.84 -22.93
C TRP A 131 37.96 -14.75 -21.97
N SER A 132 38.79 -15.78 -21.87
CA SER A 132 40.02 -15.74 -21.04
C SER A 132 40.95 -14.60 -21.45
N SER A 133 41.03 -14.30 -22.75
CA SER A 133 41.80 -13.16 -23.29
C SER A 133 41.26 -11.78 -22.92
N GLY A 134 40.00 -11.68 -22.48
CA GLY A 134 39.40 -10.42 -22.05
C GLY A 134 39.78 -10.02 -20.62
N GLN A 135 40.33 -10.94 -19.81
CA GLN A 135 40.76 -10.66 -18.44
C GLN A 135 41.86 -9.60 -18.40
N ASP A 136 42.88 -9.74 -19.25
CA ASP A 136 44.03 -8.83 -19.27
C ASP A 136 43.64 -7.43 -19.76
N GLN A 137 42.72 -7.34 -20.73
CA GLN A 137 42.19 -6.06 -21.20
C GLN A 137 41.37 -5.38 -20.11
N ALA A 138 40.50 -6.13 -19.41
CA ALA A 138 39.72 -5.59 -18.31
C ALA A 138 40.60 -5.12 -17.14
N ALA A 139 41.65 -5.89 -16.82
CA ALA A 139 42.63 -5.52 -15.80
C ALA A 139 43.42 -4.25 -16.17
N THR A 140 43.74 -4.08 -17.45
CA THR A 140 44.44 -2.89 -17.95
C THR A 140 43.57 -1.65 -17.83
N ILE A 141 42.30 -1.73 -18.25
CA ILE A 141 41.35 -0.61 -18.12
C ILE A 141 41.17 -0.23 -16.65
N LYS A 142 41.02 -1.21 -15.75
CA LYS A 142 40.92 -0.97 -14.29
C LYS A 142 42.13 -0.24 -13.72
N ARG A 143 43.34 -0.48 -14.25
CA ARG A 143 44.57 0.19 -13.78
C ARG A 143 44.72 1.62 -14.29
N GLN A 144 44.00 2.00 -15.35
CA GLN A 144 44.05 3.33 -15.96
C GLN A 144 42.95 4.27 -15.46
N LEU A 145 42.04 3.78 -14.62
CA LEU A 145 40.94 4.52 -13.99
C LEU A 145 41.23 4.73 -12.51
#